data_AF-A0AA52AQG2-F1
#
_entry.id   AF-A0AA52AQG2-F1
#
_cell.length_a   1.000
_cell.length_b   1.000
_cell.length_c   1.000
_cell.angle_alpha   90.00
_cell.angle_beta   90.00
_cell.angle_gamma   90.00
#
_symmetry.space_group_name_H-M   'P 1'
#
loop_
_entity.id
_entity.type
_entity.pdbx_description
1 polymer ?
#
loop_
_entity_poly.entity_id
_entity_poly.type
_entity_poly.pdbx_seq_one_letter_code
_entity_poly.pdbx_strand_id
1 'polypeptide(L)'
;MTELTDGRLVVGPQLCYASAGIYANFVAQGILPWTQPPPPRPVADALETVRDRKNRALETEVAQTLRAAGYVVEERIRKQDPQRLGVQSLQTEIDVVAGRGADSAIWLIEVKDPADVHVTPEIRRHLDGFYVDRRKPCYATQLQRKLDDLAPYADKVAAALGLPTSAQPCVVKAIFVTRAPVPAGFVGGPFQFHTLRDLVAALDGANP
;
A
#
# COMPACT_ATOMS: atom_id res chain seq x y z
N MET A 1 -8.11 34.92 -9.85
CA MET A 1 -9.52 35.16 -9.51
C MET A 1 -9.61 36.60 -9.08
N THR A 2 -10.52 37.37 -9.66
CA THR A 2 -10.71 38.79 -9.34
C THR A 2 -12.18 39.02 -9.13
N GLU A 3 -12.54 39.66 -8.02
CA GLU A 3 -13.90 40.10 -7.74
C GLU A 3 -14.10 41.48 -8.36
N LEU A 4 -15.17 41.63 -9.12
CA LEU A 4 -15.60 42.90 -9.69
C LEU A 4 -16.34 43.72 -8.62
N THR A 5 -16.44 45.03 -8.82
CA THR A 5 -17.11 45.95 -7.89
C THR A 5 -18.60 45.67 -7.67
N ASP A 6 -19.21 44.84 -8.52
CA ASP A 6 -20.60 44.37 -8.41
C ASP A 6 -20.73 42.97 -7.77
N GLY A 7 -19.64 42.43 -7.22
CA GLY A 7 -19.60 41.12 -6.55
C GLY A 7 -19.51 39.93 -7.51
N ARG A 8 -19.40 40.14 -8.82
CA ARG A 8 -19.17 39.04 -9.78
C ARG A 8 -17.71 38.60 -9.76
N LEU A 9 -17.48 37.28 -9.80
CA LEU A 9 -16.15 36.70 -9.88
C LEU A 9 -15.74 36.46 -11.33
N VAL A 10 -14.56 36.95 -11.72
CA VAL A 10 -13.91 36.57 -12.99
C VAL A 10 -12.95 35.42 -12.71
N VAL A 11 -13.28 34.26 -13.26
CA VAL A 11 -12.46 33.04 -13.19
C VAL A 11 -11.94 32.72 -14.58
N GLY A 12 -10.60 32.62 -14.70
CA GLY A 12 -9.98 32.22 -15.95
C GLY A 12 -10.35 30.78 -16.32
N PRO A 13 -10.64 30.45 -17.59
CA PRO A 13 -10.97 29.09 -18.02
C PRO A 13 -9.94 28.03 -17.59
N GLN A 14 -8.65 28.39 -17.59
CA GLN A 14 -7.56 27.53 -17.13
C GLN A 14 -7.65 27.15 -15.65
N LEU A 15 -8.19 28.05 -14.80
CA LEU A 15 -8.41 27.77 -13.39
C LEU A 15 -9.59 26.82 -13.20
N CYS A 16 -10.68 27.02 -13.96
CA CYS A 16 -11.81 26.08 -13.97
C CYS A 16 -11.36 24.68 -14.40
N TYR A 17 -10.57 24.58 -15.47
CA TYR A 17 -10.05 23.31 -15.96
C TYR A 17 -9.12 22.63 -14.94
N ALA A 18 -8.19 23.38 -14.35
CA ALA A 18 -7.29 22.85 -13.32
C ALA A 18 -8.06 22.36 -12.08
N SER A 19 -9.01 23.15 -11.58
CA SER A 19 -9.87 22.74 -10.46
C SER A 19 -10.69 21.50 -10.80
N ALA A 20 -11.32 21.45 -11.98
CA ALA A 20 -12.08 20.28 -12.42
C ALA A 20 -11.19 19.02 -12.48
N GLY A 21 -9.95 19.14 -12.97
CA GLY A 21 -8.97 18.05 -12.97
C GLY A 21 -8.63 17.56 -11.55
N ILE A 22 -8.43 18.48 -10.60
CA ILE A 22 -8.18 18.13 -9.19
C ILE A 22 -9.38 17.37 -8.60
N TYR A 23 -10.60 17.88 -8.77
CA TYR A 23 -11.80 17.21 -8.28
C TYR A 23 -12.02 15.84 -8.94
N ALA A 24 -11.80 15.75 -10.26
CA ALA A 24 -11.88 14.48 -10.98
C ALA A 24 -10.89 13.45 -10.45
N ASN A 25 -9.65 13.86 -10.13
CA ASN A 25 -8.65 12.99 -9.53
C ASN A 25 -9.08 12.46 -8.16
N PHE A 26 -9.60 13.33 -7.28
CA PHE A 26 -10.11 12.88 -5.97
C PHE A 26 -11.28 11.91 -6.12
N VAL A 27 -12.26 12.22 -6.98
CA VAL A 27 -13.41 11.33 -7.21
C VAL A 27 -12.97 9.98 -7.78
N ALA A 28 -12.00 9.97 -8.70
CA ALA A 28 -11.40 8.75 -9.22
C ALA A 28 -10.60 7.95 -8.17
N GLN A 29 -10.31 8.53 -7.01
CA GLN A 29 -9.71 7.88 -5.84
C GLN A 29 -10.73 7.54 -4.75
N GLY A 30 -12.03 7.74 -5.00
CA GLY A 30 -13.07 7.51 -4.00
C GLY A 30 -13.09 8.58 -2.90
N ILE A 31 -12.68 9.81 -3.22
CA ILE A 31 -12.63 10.93 -2.28
C ILE A 31 -13.49 12.07 -2.83
N LEU A 32 -14.31 12.65 -1.96
CA LEU A 32 -14.98 13.92 -2.23
C LEU A 32 -14.37 14.98 -1.30
N PRO A 33 -13.45 15.81 -1.79
CA PRO A 33 -12.68 16.70 -0.94
C PRO A 33 -13.54 17.90 -0.53
N TRP A 34 -13.26 18.45 0.65
CA TRP A 34 -13.85 19.71 1.16
C TRP A 34 -15.39 19.77 1.20
N THR A 35 -16.06 18.63 1.39
CA THR A 35 -17.52 18.60 1.55
C THR A 35 -17.93 19.06 2.94
N GLN A 36 -18.66 20.16 3.01
CA GLN A 36 -19.45 20.53 4.19
C GLN A 36 -20.86 20.92 3.74
N PRO A 37 -21.91 20.19 4.17
CA PRO A 37 -21.88 19.03 5.07
C PRO A 37 -21.23 17.77 4.43
N PRO A 38 -20.91 16.73 5.24
CA PRO A 38 -20.46 15.44 4.72
C PRO A 38 -21.40 14.85 3.65
N PRO A 39 -20.90 14.03 2.72
CA PRO A 39 -21.72 13.46 1.67
C PRO A 39 -22.85 12.57 2.25
N PRO A 40 -24.02 12.52 1.59
CA PRO A 40 -25.06 11.55 1.94
C PRO A 40 -24.51 10.12 1.95
N ARG A 41 -25.03 9.27 2.84
CA ARG A 41 -24.57 7.87 3.00
C ARG A 41 -24.43 7.10 1.67
N PRO A 42 -25.40 7.13 0.74
CA PRO A 42 -25.26 6.41 -0.53
C PRO A 42 -24.05 6.84 -1.36
N VAL A 43 -23.66 8.12 -1.28
CA VAL A 43 -22.48 8.65 -1.97
C VAL A 43 -21.21 8.19 -1.24
N ALA A 44 -21.18 8.24 0.09
CA ALA A 44 -20.05 7.75 0.88
C ALA A 44 -19.79 6.25 0.64
N ASP A 45 -20.84 5.42 0.66
CA ASP A 45 -20.75 3.98 0.44
C ASP A 45 -20.25 3.65 -0.99
N ALA A 46 -20.71 4.41 -1.99
CA ALA A 46 -20.23 4.27 -3.37
C ALA A 46 -18.75 4.64 -3.50
N LEU A 47 -18.30 5.72 -2.86
CA LEU A 47 -16.90 6.14 -2.84
C LEU A 47 -16.00 5.11 -2.13
N GLU A 48 -16.46 4.55 -1.01
CA GLU A 48 -15.76 3.47 -0.31
C GLU A 48 -15.64 2.21 -1.17
N THR A 49 -16.72 1.83 -1.88
CA THR A 49 -16.70 0.72 -2.84
C THR A 49 -15.67 0.92 -3.96
N VAL A 50 -15.55 2.14 -4.48
CA VAL A 50 -14.53 2.49 -5.48
C VAL A 50 -13.12 2.33 -4.89
N ARG A 51 -12.90 2.85 -3.68
CA ARG A 51 -11.59 2.75 -3.01
C ARG A 51 -11.20 1.30 -2.73
N ASP A 52 -12.13 0.49 -2.24
CA ASP A 52 -11.91 -0.93 -1.98
C ASP A 52 -11.58 -1.70 -3.26
N ARG A 53 -12.27 -1.39 -4.36
CA ARG A 53 -11.95 -1.98 -5.67
C ARG A 53 -10.54 -1.61 -6.14
N LYS A 54 -10.13 -0.36 -5.98
CA LYS A 54 -8.78 0.10 -6.37
C LYS A 54 -7.68 -0.53 -5.53
N ASN A 55 -7.86 -0.60 -4.22
CA ASN A 55 -6.91 -1.26 -3.31
C ASN A 55 -6.75 -2.73 -3.68
N ARG A 56 -7.87 -3.44 -3.88
CA ARG A 56 -7.85 -4.85 -4.31
C ARG A 56 -7.21 -5.03 -5.68
N ALA A 57 -7.43 -4.12 -6.61
CA ALA A 57 -6.79 -4.17 -7.93
C ALA A 57 -5.26 -4.06 -7.79
N LEU A 58 -4.76 -3.13 -6.96
CA LEU A 58 -3.31 -2.99 -6.73
C LEU A 58 -2.71 -4.24 -6.09
N GLU A 59 -3.34 -4.80 -5.05
CA GLU A 59 -2.89 -6.06 -4.44
C GLU A 59 -2.79 -7.19 -5.46
N THR A 60 -3.81 -7.34 -6.31
CA THR A 60 -3.84 -8.37 -7.36
C THR A 60 -2.78 -8.10 -8.44
N GLU A 61 -2.57 -6.84 -8.84
CA GLU A 61 -1.51 -6.45 -9.79
C GLU A 61 -0.11 -6.78 -9.24
N VAL A 62 0.15 -6.50 -7.96
CA VAL A 62 1.40 -6.87 -7.27
C VAL A 62 1.62 -8.37 -7.32
N ALA A 63 0.63 -9.16 -6.91
CA ALA A 63 0.74 -10.61 -6.90
C ALA A 63 0.93 -11.21 -8.30
N GLN A 64 0.22 -10.69 -9.31
CA GLN A 64 0.39 -11.10 -10.71
C GLN A 64 1.79 -10.77 -11.23
N THR A 65 2.32 -9.60 -10.90
CA THR A 65 3.65 -9.15 -11.31
C THR A 65 4.74 -10.07 -10.73
N LEU A 66 4.62 -10.43 -9.46
CA LEU A 66 5.54 -11.37 -8.81
C LEU A 66 5.44 -12.78 -9.39
N ARG A 67 4.22 -13.30 -9.62
CA ARG A 67 4.03 -14.60 -10.28
C ARG A 67 4.63 -14.64 -11.68
N ALA A 68 4.44 -13.56 -12.46
CA ALA A 68 5.03 -13.44 -13.79
C ALA A 68 6.57 -13.43 -13.77
N ALA A 69 7.18 -12.96 -12.66
CA ALA A 69 8.62 -13.00 -12.41
C ALA A 69 9.11 -14.32 -11.76
N GLY A 70 8.23 -15.33 -11.65
CA GLY A 70 8.57 -16.66 -11.15
C GLY A 70 8.49 -16.83 -9.63
N TYR A 71 7.97 -15.86 -8.90
CA TYR A 71 7.72 -16.01 -7.47
C TYR A 71 6.51 -16.91 -7.21
N VAL A 72 6.58 -17.71 -6.15
CA VAL A 72 5.41 -18.32 -5.52
C VAL A 72 4.80 -17.30 -4.57
N VAL A 73 3.49 -17.08 -4.67
CA VAL A 73 2.81 -15.94 -4.02
C VAL A 73 1.52 -16.38 -3.34
N GLU A 74 1.44 -16.12 -2.04
CA GLU A 74 0.22 -16.14 -1.24
C GLU A 74 -0.27 -14.70 -1.02
N GLU A 75 -1.56 -14.43 -1.26
CA GLU A 75 -2.16 -13.10 -1.10
C GLU A 75 -3.37 -13.14 -0.16
N ARG A 76 -3.67 -12.01 0.47
CA ARG A 76 -4.84 -11.78 1.35
C ARG A 76 -4.98 -12.85 2.42
N ILE A 77 -3.90 -13.07 3.17
CA ILE A 77 -3.89 -14.04 4.27
C ILE A 77 -4.56 -13.38 5.47
N ARG A 78 -5.78 -13.83 5.78
CA ARG A 78 -6.56 -13.30 6.89
C ARG A 78 -6.08 -13.90 8.22
N LYS A 79 -6.46 -13.25 9.33
CA LYS A 79 -6.08 -13.70 10.69
C LYS A 79 -6.51 -15.13 11.02
N GLN A 80 -7.62 -15.58 10.41
CA GLN A 80 -8.15 -16.93 10.56
C GLN A 80 -7.49 -17.97 9.66
N ASP A 81 -6.59 -17.56 8.76
CA ASP A 81 -5.93 -18.45 7.79
C ASP A 81 -4.40 -18.60 7.99
N PRO A 82 -3.86 -18.64 9.22
CA PRO A 82 -2.41 -18.70 9.46
C PRO A 82 -1.77 -19.98 8.89
N GLN A 83 -2.55 -21.06 8.74
CA GLN A 83 -2.11 -22.33 8.17
C GLN A 83 -1.61 -22.20 6.72
N ARG A 84 -2.06 -21.19 5.97
CA ARG A 84 -1.56 -20.93 4.59
C ARG A 84 -0.08 -20.56 4.57
N LEU A 85 0.46 -20.08 5.69
CA LEU A 85 1.86 -19.71 5.86
C LEU A 85 2.62 -20.66 6.79
N GLY A 86 2.00 -21.78 7.21
CA GLY A 86 2.64 -22.73 8.12
C GLY A 86 2.85 -22.20 9.55
N VAL A 87 2.16 -21.13 9.94
CA VAL A 87 2.22 -20.53 11.28
C VAL A 87 0.95 -20.83 12.09
N GLN A 88 1.02 -20.70 13.42
CA GLN A 88 -0.10 -21.05 14.31
C GLN A 88 -1.16 -19.96 14.39
N SER A 89 -0.75 -18.70 14.32
CA SER A 89 -1.64 -17.55 14.48
C SER A 89 -1.04 -16.32 13.81
N LEU A 90 -1.91 -15.42 13.37
CA LEU A 90 -1.54 -14.08 12.89
C LEU A 90 -2.30 -13.03 13.70
N GLN A 91 -1.61 -11.98 14.12
CA GLN A 91 -2.23 -10.85 14.81
C GLN A 91 -3.02 -9.96 13.84
N THR A 92 -2.59 -9.91 12.58
CA THR A 92 -3.14 -9.05 11.54
C THR A 92 -3.26 -9.77 10.18
N GLU A 93 -4.02 -9.19 9.26
CA GLU A 93 -4.07 -9.67 7.88
C GLU A 93 -2.77 -9.32 7.16
N ILE A 94 -2.34 -10.18 6.23
CA ILE A 94 -1.15 -9.96 5.40
C ILE A 94 -1.58 -9.84 3.93
N ASP A 95 -1.12 -8.77 3.28
CA ASP A 95 -1.53 -8.46 1.91
C ASP A 95 -0.90 -9.45 0.93
N VAL A 96 0.42 -9.60 0.94
CA VAL A 96 1.17 -10.53 0.07
C VAL A 96 2.38 -11.12 0.80
N VAL A 97 2.63 -12.42 0.62
CA VAL A 97 3.88 -13.10 0.94
C VAL A 97 4.40 -13.81 -0.31
N ALA A 98 5.68 -13.64 -0.62
CA ALA A 98 6.28 -14.20 -1.82
C ALA A 98 7.70 -14.74 -1.58
N GLY A 99 8.08 -15.78 -2.32
CA GLY A 99 9.46 -16.25 -2.40
C GLY A 99 9.72 -16.90 -3.76
N ARG A 100 10.99 -17.15 -4.10
CA ARG A 100 11.35 -17.66 -5.42
C ARG A 100 12.52 -18.62 -5.35
N GLY A 101 12.35 -19.80 -5.95
CA GLY A 101 13.42 -20.79 -6.08
C GLY A 101 14.10 -21.08 -4.73
N ALA A 102 15.42 -21.17 -4.73
CA ALA A 102 16.24 -21.40 -3.54
C ALA A 102 16.72 -20.08 -2.87
N ASP A 103 16.10 -18.94 -3.21
CA ASP A 103 16.43 -17.65 -2.60
C ASP A 103 16.14 -17.74 -1.08
N SER A 104 17.05 -17.23 -0.27
CA SER A 104 16.87 -17.20 1.20
C SER A 104 15.86 -16.14 1.64
N ALA A 105 15.55 -15.16 0.80
CA ALA A 105 14.61 -14.10 1.13
C ALA A 105 13.15 -14.52 0.88
N ILE A 106 12.32 -14.34 1.89
CA ILE A 106 10.87 -14.38 1.81
C ILE A 106 10.35 -12.96 1.98
N TRP A 107 9.60 -12.47 1.01
CA TRP A 107 9.12 -11.11 0.96
C TRP A 107 7.72 -11.01 1.57
N LEU A 108 7.60 -10.29 2.68
CA LEU A 108 6.36 -9.81 3.26
C LEU A 108 6.07 -8.43 2.67
N ILE A 109 5.00 -8.31 1.89
CA ILE A 109 4.71 -7.11 1.11
C ILE A 109 3.41 -6.48 1.61
N GLU A 110 3.51 -5.24 2.09
CA GLU A 110 2.35 -4.42 2.46
C GLU A 110 1.98 -3.50 1.30
N VAL A 111 0.76 -3.63 0.80
CA VAL A 111 0.29 -2.86 -0.34
C VAL A 111 -0.51 -1.66 0.17
N LYS A 112 -0.18 -0.46 -0.34
CA LYS A 112 -0.88 0.78 0.01
C LYS A 112 -1.12 1.62 -1.24
N ASP A 113 -2.36 2.03 -1.45
CA ASP A 113 -2.76 2.98 -2.49
C ASP A 113 -3.26 4.28 -1.84
N PRO A 114 -2.39 5.04 -1.14
CA PRO A 114 -2.80 6.30 -0.54
C PRO A 114 -3.17 7.29 -1.63
N ALA A 115 -4.12 8.17 -1.33
CA ALA A 115 -4.49 9.25 -2.22
C ALA A 115 -3.31 10.17 -2.53
N ASP A 116 -3.30 10.74 -3.73
CA ASP A 116 -2.30 11.72 -4.11
C ASP A 116 -2.43 12.95 -3.22
N VAL A 117 -1.30 13.45 -2.74
CA VAL A 117 -1.23 14.62 -1.86
C VAL A 117 -0.50 15.75 -2.57
N HIS A 118 -1.13 16.92 -2.62
CA HIS A 118 -0.62 18.05 -3.42
C HIS A 118 -0.31 19.31 -2.59
N VAL A 119 -0.63 19.30 -1.29
CA VAL A 119 -0.38 20.44 -0.40
C VAL A 119 0.31 20.02 0.90
N THR A 120 1.12 20.91 1.48
CA THR A 120 1.95 20.64 2.68
C THR A 120 1.19 20.02 3.86
N PRO A 121 -0.04 20.47 4.22
CA PRO A 121 -0.79 19.84 5.30
C PRO A 121 -1.19 18.39 5.00
N GLU A 122 -1.46 18.06 3.74
CA GLU A 122 -1.78 16.70 3.30
C GLU A 122 -0.54 15.82 3.27
N ILE A 123 0.61 16.35 2.85
CA ILE A 123 1.90 15.65 2.97
C ILE A 123 2.17 15.30 4.43
N ARG A 124 1.97 16.23 5.37
CA ARG A 124 2.14 15.93 6.80
C ARG A 124 1.19 14.83 7.28
N ARG A 125 -0.09 14.89 6.91
CA ARG A 125 -1.08 13.86 7.27
C ARG A 125 -0.73 12.50 6.67
N HIS A 126 -0.20 12.48 5.45
CA HIS A 126 0.30 11.28 4.80
C HIS A 126 1.45 10.67 5.60
N LEU A 127 2.45 11.47 5.97
CA LEU A 127 3.58 11.00 6.80
C LEU A 127 3.10 10.50 8.17
N ASP A 128 2.16 11.18 8.80
CA ASP A 128 1.59 10.73 10.06
C ASP A 128 0.92 9.35 9.94
N GLY A 129 0.22 9.08 8.83
CA GLY A 129 -0.39 7.77 8.59
C GLY A 129 0.63 6.63 8.51
N PHE A 130 1.83 6.90 7.99
CA PHE A 130 2.89 5.90 7.86
C PHE A 130 3.74 5.75 9.12
N TYR A 131 3.98 6.83 9.87
CA TYR A 131 5.03 6.85 10.89
C TYR A 131 4.61 7.34 12.28
N VAL A 132 3.39 7.85 12.46
CA VAL A 132 2.94 8.38 13.76
C VAL A 132 1.78 7.56 14.29
N ASP A 133 2.06 6.79 15.33
CA ASP A 133 1.02 6.10 16.07
C ASP A 133 0.06 7.10 16.73
N ARG A 134 -1.23 6.85 16.57
CA ARG A 134 -2.30 7.61 17.25
C ARG A 134 -3.22 6.61 17.95
N ARG A 135 -4.53 6.86 17.95
CA ARG A 135 -5.52 5.86 18.42
C ARG A 135 -5.44 4.53 17.66
N LYS A 136 -5.01 4.58 16.39
CA LYS A 136 -4.68 3.42 15.57
C LYS A 136 -3.17 3.43 15.29
N PRO A 137 -2.52 2.25 15.24
CA PRO A 137 -1.12 2.16 14.85
C PRO A 137 -0.94 2.67 13.42
N CYS A 138 0.18 3.34 13.15
CA CYS A 138 0.59 3.75 11.82
C CYS A 138 0.95 2.53 10.96
N TYR A 139 1.10 2.72 9.65
CA TYR A 139 1.37 1.60 8.74
C TYR A 139 2.70 0.91 9.03
N ALA A 140 3.76 1.65 9.39
CA ALA A 140 5.04 1.04 9.75
C ALA A 140 4.91 0.13 10.99
N THR A 141 4.24 0.60 12.05
CA THR A 141 3.98 -0.24 13.24
C THR A 141 3.15 -1.48 12.89
N GLN A 142 2.18 -1.36 11.98
CA GLN A 142 1.40 -2.51 11.52
C GLN A 142 2.24 -3.51 10.73
N LEU A 143 3.08 -3.04 9.80
CA LEU A 143 3.97 -3.91 9.04
C LEU A 143 5.01 -4.59 9.93
N GLN A 144 5.54 -3.90 10.94
CA GLN A 144 6.44 -4.50 11.93
C GLN A 144 5.77 -5.66 12.66
N ARG A 145 4.50 -5.53 13.08
CA ARG A 145 3.76 -6.63 13.72
C ARG A 145 3.59 -7.84 12.79
N LYS A 146 3.32 -7.61 11.51
CA LYS A 146 3.26 -8.68 10.50
C LYS A 146 4.62 -9.37 10.34
N LEU A 147 5.70 -8.59 10.36
CA LEU A 147 7.07 -9.12 10.31
C LEU A 147 7.38 -9.95 11.57
N ASP A 148 7.02 -9.46 12.75
CA ASP A 148 7.23 -10.17 14.02
C ASP A 148 6.46 -11.50 14.08
N ASP A 149 5.27 -11.55 13.44
CA ASP A 149 4.48 -12.78 13.33
C ASP A 149 5.15 -13.84 12.42
N LEU A 150 5.90 -13.43 11.39
CA LEU A 150 6.46 -14.35 10.39
C LEU A 150 7.95 -14.63 10.53
N ALA A 151 8.75 -13.64 10.95
CA ALA A 151 10.21 -13.73 10.97
C ALA A 151 10.74 -14.93 11.78
N PRO A 152 10.18 -15.29 12.96
CA PRO A 152 10.62 -16.48 13.70
C PRO A 152 10.33 -17.82 12.99
N TYR A 153 9.52 -17.80 11.93
CA TYR A 153 9.04 -18.99 11.23
C TYR A 153 9.41 -18.99 9.74
N ALA A 154 10.45 -18.25 9.34
CA ALA A 154 10.86 -18.09 7.94
C ALA A 154 10.91 -19.43 7.17
N ASP A 155 11.60 -20.45 7.69
CA ASP A 155 11.70 -21.75 7.03
C ASP A 155 10.34 -22.47 6.89
N LYS A 156 9.43 -22.30 7.87
CA LYS A 156 8.07 -22.84 7.78
C LYS A 156 7.25 -22.13 6.72
N VAL A 157 7.42 -20.81 6.59
CA VAL A 157 6.78 -20.02 5.53
C VAL A 157 7.30 -20.46 4.17
N ALA A 158 8.62 -20.63 4.00
CA ALA A 158 9.19 -21.16 2.75
C ALA A 158 8.63 -22.55 2.40
N ALA A 159 8.56 -23.44 3.38
CA ALA A 159 7.99 -24.77 3.19
C ALA A 159 6.50 -24.72 2.82
N ALA A 160 5.71 -23.84 3.46
CA ALA A 160 4.29 -23.63 3.14
C ALA A 160 4.09 -23.07 1.72
N LEU A 161 5.00 -22.21 1.26
CA LEU A 161 5.07 -21.74 -0.13
C LEU A 161 5.57 -22.81 -1.12
N GLY A 162 5.98 -24.00 -0.64
CA GLY A 162 6.52 -25.06 -1.51
C GLY A 162 7.85 -24.69 -2.16
N LEU A 163 8.63 -23.79 -1.55
CA LEU A 163 9.95 -23.42 -2.06
C LEU A 163 10.96 -24.55 -1.81
N PRO A 164 11.91 -24.79 -2.73
CA PRO A 164 12.99 -25.72 -2.49
C PRO A 164 13.86 -25.25 -1.31
N THR A 165 14.47 -26.20 -0.61
CA THR A 165 15.38 -25.90 0.50
C THR A 165 16.54 -25.04 0.04
N SER A 166 16.70 -23.86 0.64
CA SER A 166 17.86 -23.00 0.42
C SER A 166 19.09 -23.52 1.16
N ALA A 167 20.28 -23.24 0.62
CA ALA A 167 21.54 -23.50 1.32
C ALA A 167 21.76 -22.54 2.50
N GLN A 168 21.10 -21.39 2.49
CA GLN A 168 21.13 -20.40 3.56
C GLN A 168 19.82 -20.43 4.37
N PRO A 169 19.85 -20.05 5.66
CA PRO A 169 18.63 -19.90 6.44
C PRO A 169 17.68 -18.89 5.79
N CYS A 170 16.39 -19.20 5.73
CA CYS A 170 15.43 -18.26 5.18
C CYS A 170 15.27 -17.04 6.09
N VAL A 171 15.06 -15.87 5.50
CA VAL A 171 14.84 -14.61 6.21
C VAL A 171 13.63 -13.90 5.63
N VAL A 172 12.68 -13.51 6.49
CA VAL A 172 11.55 -12.68 6.09
C VAL A 172 11.99 -11.22 6.02
N LYS A 173 11.81 -10.59 4.86
CA LYS A 173 12.06 -9.17 4.62
C LYS A 173 10.73 -8.47 4.34
N ALA A 174 10.49 -7.34 5.00
CA ALA A 174 9.25 -6.59 4.86
C ALA A 174 9.44 -5.30 4.05
N ILE A 175 8.52 -5.02 3.13
CA ILE A 175 8.53 -3.81 2.29
C ILE A 175 7.12 -3.24 2.10
N PHE A 176 7.05 -1.95 1.75
CA PHE A 176 5.85 -1.34 1.22
C PHE A 176 5.87 -1.33 -0.31
N VAL A 177 4.71 -1.61 -0.90
CA VAL A 177 4.48 -1.39 -2.33
C VAL A 177 3.32 -0.42 -2.52
N THR A 178 3.56 0.59 -3.35
CA THR A 178 2.59 1.64 -3.65
C THR A 178 2.39 1.79 -5.16
N ARG A 179 1.27 2.37 -5.58
CA ARG A 179 0.98 2.56 -7.01
C ARG A 179 1.93 3.57 -7.66
N ALA A 180 2.25 4.64 -6.93
CA ALA A 180 3.13 5.72 -7.33
C ALA A 180 4.05 6.10 -6.17
N PRO A 181 5.20 6.75 -6.40
CA PRO A 181 6.06 7.20 -5.32
C PRO A 181 5.31 8.09 -4.32
N VAL A 182 5.48 7.81 -3.04
CA VAL A 182 4.80 8.52 -1.95
C VAL A 182 5.79 9.25 -1.06
N PRO A 183 5.41 10.38 -0.43
CA PRO A 183 6.30 11.12 0.46
C PRO A 183 6.94 10.25 1.56
N ALA A 184 6.21 9.25 2.08
CA ALA A 184 6.72 8.36 3.10
C ALA A 184 7.99 7.59 2.67
N GLY A 185 8.13 7.28 1.38
CA GLY A 185 9.31 6.56 0.85
C GLY A 185 10.60 7.37 0.84
N PHE A 186 10.53 8.70 1.03
CA PHE A 186 11.69 9.59 0.93
C PHE A 186 12.22 10.11 2.28
N VAL A 187 11.54 9.83 3.39
CA VAL A 187 11.89 10.40 4.71
C VAL A 187 12.66 9.47 5.65
N GLY A 188 13.16 8.33 5.16
CA GLY A 188 14.03 7.41 5.93
C GLY A 188 13.30 6.61 7.01
N GLY A 189 12.36 5.76 6.62
CA GLY A 189 11.63 4.85 7.53
C GLY A 189 12.29 3.47 7.72
N PRO A 190 11.74 2.63 8.61
CA PRO A 190 12.27 1.28 8.88
C PRO A 190 12.08 0.28 7.73
N PHE A 191 11.17 0.57 6.80
CA PHE A 191 10.85 -0.29 5.66
C PHE A 191 11.09 0.44 4.35
N GLN A 192 11.55 -0.31 3.36
CA GLN A 192 11.75 0.20 2.01
C GLN A 192 10.40 0.33 1.28
N PHE A 193 10.38 1.25 0.31
CA PHE A 193 9.21 1.51 -0.53
C PHE A 193 9.58 1.25 -1.98
N HIS A 194 8.72 0.51 -2.66
CA HIS A 194 8.80 0.30 -4.09
C HIS A 194 7.47 0.66 -4.75
N THR A 195 7.54 0.95 -6.04
CA THR A 195 6.36 1.01 -6.89
C THR A 195 6.17 -0.34 -7.58
N LEU A 196 4.99 -0.57 -8.16
CA LEU A 196 4.76 -1.76 -8.97
C LEU A 196 5.78 -1.88 -10.14
N ARG A 197 6.23 -0.74 -10.68
CA ARG A 197 7.11 -0.69 -11.85
C ARG A 197 8.52 -1.21 -11.57
N ASP A 198 9.06 -0.94 -10.38
CA ASP A 198 10.42 -1.32 -9.98
C ASP A 198 10.47 -2.52 -9.04
N LEU A 199 9.30 -3.04 -8.62
CA LEU A 199 9.19 -4.11 -7.63
C LEU A 199 10.13 -5.30 -7.91
N VAL A 200 10.00 -5.94 -9.08
CA VAL A 200 10.79 -7.15 -9.39
C VAL A 200 12.28 -6.86 -9.38
N ALA A 201 12.70 -5.78 -10.04
CA ALA A 201 14.10 -5.39 -10.09
C ALA A 201 14.68 -5.07 -8.70
N ALA A 202 13.87 -4.47 -7.82
CA ALA A 202 14.26 -4.18 -6.45
C ALA A 202 14.43 -5.46 -5.61
N LEU A 203 13.52 -6.42 -5.74
CA LEU A 203 13.62 -7.70 -5.01
C LEU A 203 14.82 -8.52 -5.48
N ASP A 204 15.11 -8.51 -6.79
CA ASP A 204 16.27 -9.19 -7.37
C ASP A 204 17.59 -8.57 -6.89
N GLY A 205 17.67 -7.23 -6.83
CA GLY A 205 18.86 -6.52 -6.37
C GLY A 205 19.12 -6.59 -4.86
N ALA A 206 18.12 -7.01 -4.07
CA ALA A 206 18.20 -7.10 -2.61
C ALA A 206 18.55 -8.51 -2.09
N ASN A 207 18.85 -9.47 -2.99
CA ASN A 207 19.38 -10.79 -2.69
C ASN A 207 20.90 -10.85 -2.95
N PRO A 208 21.76 -10.57 -1.94
CA PRO A 208 23.16 -10.96 -2.00
C PRO A 208 23.35 -12.47 -1.79
#